data_AF-A0A1V5ZUA7-F1
#
_entry.id   AF-A0A1V5ZUA7-F1
#
_cell.length_a   1.000
_cell.length_b   1.000
_cell.length_c   1.000
_cell.angle_alpha   90.00
_cell.angle_beta   90.00
_cell.angle_gamma   90.00
#
_symmetry.space_group_name_H-M   'P 1'
#
loop_
_entity.id
_entity.type
_entity.pdbx_description
1 polymer ?
#
loop_
_entity_poly.entity_id
_entity_poly.type
_entity_poly.pdbx_seq_one_letter_code
_entity_poly.pdbx_strand_id
1 'polypeptide(L)'
;MTDEEVGLFVKYFWDKSTNNNQIASQKIAESITSWFWGSGILGLIWYQQMLNKEYNCKLVVDGLIGSASIVAINSIDADSLFQMSIKYRYNRFHQICKQNPSQKTFLKGWLNRLRDFAKRHGELDFYNGL
;
A
#
# COMPACT_ATOMS: atom_id res chain seq x y z
N MET A 1 20.82 8.72 8.24
CA MET A 1 20.39 9.50 7.08
C MET A 1 20.55 10.97 7.43
N THR A 2 21.05 11.78 6.51
CA THR A 2 21.04 13.24 6.64
C THR A 2 19.63 13.78 6.34
N ASP A 3 19.35 15.02 6.72
CA ASP A 3 18.07 15.68 6.41
C ASP A 3 17.84 15.76 4.89
N GLU A 4 18.91 15.91 4.10
CA GLU A 4 18.84 15.88 2.63
C GLU A 4 18.38 14.50 2.13
N GLU A 5 18.92 13.41 2.67
CA GLU A 5 18.52 12.05 2.31
C GLU A 5 17.06 11.76 2.71
N VAL A 6 16.60 12.30 3.84
CA VAL A 6 15.18 12.23 4.24
C VAL A 6 14.30 12.99 3.24
N GLY A 7 14.74 14.17 2.80
CA GLY A 7 14.03 14.97 1.78
C GLY A 7 13.84 14.22 0.46
N LEU A 8 14.82 13.40 0.05
CA LEU A 8 14.69 12.55 -1.14
C LEU A 8 13.62 11.48 -0.95
N PHE A 9 13.51 10.86 0.23
CA PHE A 9 12.45 9.90 0.52
C PHE A 9 11.07 10.55 0.45
N VAL A 10 10.91 11.73 1.05
CA VAL A 10 9.66 12.49 1.02
C VAL A 10 9.26 12.78 -0.43
N LYS A 11 10.16 13.37 -1.21
CA LYS A 11 9.92 13.72 -2.61
C LYS A 11 9.59 12.52 -3.49
N TYR A 12 10.34 11.42 -3.35
CA TYR A 12 10.23 10.30 -4.29
C TYR A 12 9.23 9.23 -3.90
N PHE A 13 8.82 9.14 -2.63
CA PHE A 13 7.88 8.13 -2.16
C PHE A 13 6.64 8.75 -1.53
N TRP A 14 6.81 9.59 -0.51
CA TRP A 14 5.69 10.15 0.24
C TRP A 14 4.82 11.06 -0.63
N ASP A 15 5.40 12.08 -1.24
CA ASP A 15 4.64 13.07 -2.03
C ASP A 15 3.95 12.42 -3.23
N LYS A 16 4.64 11.48 -3.90
CA LYS A 16 4.10 10.75 -5.06
C LYS A 16 2.93 9.83 -4.72
N SER A 17 2.92 9.24 -3.52
CA SER A 17 1.87 8.29 -3.11
C SER A 17 0.75 8.94 -2.31
N THR A 18 0.97 10.13 -1.75
CA THR A 18 -0.02 10.89 -0.98
C THR A 18 -0.57 12.12 -1.70
N ASN A 19 -0.05 12.41 -2.91
CA ASN A 19 -0.29 13.64 -3.64
C ASN A 19 0.00 14.88 -2.79
N ASN A 20 1.19 14.95 -2.20
CA ASN A 20 1.62 16.02 -1.29
C ASN A 20 0.67 16.16 -0.07
N ASN A 21 0.50 15.10 0.73
CA ASN A 21 -0.32 15.09 1.95
C ASN A 21 -1.83 15.29 1.75
N GLN A 22 -2.40 14.92 0.60
CA GLN A 22 -3.85 15.07 0.36
C GLN A 22 -4.69 13.87 0.84
N ILE A 23 -4.06 12.79 1.27
CA ILE A 23 -4.76 11.67 1.94
C ILE A 23 -5.07 12.08 3.38
N ALA A 24 -6.36 12.10 3.74
CA ALA A 24 -6.82 12.60 5.04
C ALA A 24 -6.42 11.69 6.22
N SER A 25 -6.26 10.40 5.97
CA SER A 25 -5.94 9.40 6.99
C SER A 25 -4.46 9.04 7.01
N GLN A 26 -3.77 9.32 8.11
CA GLN A 26 -2.35 9.03 8.29
C GLN A 26 -2.02 7.55 8.06
N LYS A 27 -2.81 6.62 8.61
CA LYS A 27 -2.58 5.18 8.42
C LYS A 27 -2.71 4.74 6.96
N ILE A 28 -3.57 5.41 6.17
CA ILE A 28 -3.71 5.15 4.74
C ILE A 28 -2.53 5.73 3.97
N ALA A 29 -2.11 6.96 4.29
CA ALA A 29 -0.93 7.59 3.72
C ALA A 29 0.33 6.73 3.93
N GLU A 30 0.51 6.20 5.14
CA GLU A 30 1.61 5.29 5.49
C GLU A 30 1.49 3.94 4.77
N SER A 31 0.28 3.39 4.66
CA SER A 31 0.03 2.10 3.99
C SER A 31 0.37 2.16 2.50
N ILE A 32 -0.14 3.17 1.78
CA ILE A 32 0.14 3.33 0.35
C ILE A 32 1.61 3.68 0.10
N THR A 33 2.22 4.54 0.92
CA THR A 33 3.66 4.88 0.82
C THR A 33 4.53 3.63 1.07
N SER A 34 4.23 2.84 2.10
CA SER A 34 4.93 1.61 2.44
C SER A 34 4.87 0.57 1.31
N TRP A 35 3.74 0.53 0.59
CA TRP A 35 3.61 -0.35 -0.57
C TRP A 35 4.39 0.18 -1.76
N PHE A 36 4.31 1.49 -2.04
CA PHE A 36 5.10 2.11 -3.10
C PHE A 36 6.60 1.93 -2.88
N TRP A 37 7.08 2.12 -1.66
CA TRP A 37 8.48 1.88 -1.31
C TRP A 37 8.89 0.42 -1.51
N GLY A 38 8.03 -0.53 -1.13
CA GLY A 38 8.35 -1.96 -1.19
C GLY A 38 8.14 -2.61 -2.56
N SER A 39 7.41 -1.97 -3.48
CA SER A 39 7.02 -2.59 -4.76
C SER A 39 7.12 -1.64 -5.96
N GLY A 40 7.64 -0.42 -5.77
CA GLY A 40 7.66 0.61 -6.80
C GLY A 40 6.27 0.89 -7.35
N ILE A 41 6.21 1.39 -8.60
CA ILE A 41 4.96 1.78 -9.27
C ILE A 41 3.92 0.65 -9.32
N LEU A 42 4.35 -0.62 -9.34
CA LEU A 42 3.44 -1.76 -9.30
C LEU A 42 2.58 -1.77 -8.03
N GLY A 43 3.12 -1.32 -6.89
CA GLY A 43 2.35 -1.16 -5.65
C GLY A 43 1.18 -0.20 -5.81
N LEU A 44 1.39 0.93 -6.48
CA LEU A 44 0.36 1.94 -6.74
C LEU A 44 -0.67 1.46 -7.78
N ILE A 45 -0.21 0.77 -8.83
CA ILE A 45 -1.07 0.11 -9.82
C ILE A 45 -1.99 -0.90 -9.14
N TRP A 46 -1.44 -1.76 -8.27
CA TRP A 46 -2.24 -2.74 -7.53
C TRP A 46 -3.19 -2.09 -6.54
N TYR A 47 -2.81 -0.95 -5.96
CA TYR A 47 -3.69 -0.18 -5.09
C TYR A 47 -4.91 0.38 -5.86
N GLN A 48 -4.70 0.98 -7.03
CA GLN A 48 -5.81 1.43 -7.90
C GLN A 48 -6.69 0.27 -8.37
N GLN A 49 -6.10 -0.89 -8.71
CA GLN A 49 -6.85 -2.10 -9.05
C GLN A 49 -7.71 -2.59 -7.88
N MET A 50 -7.16 -2.57 -6.66
CA MET A 50 -7.90 -2.91 -5.44
C MET A 50 -9.06 -1.95 -5.21
N LEU A 51 -8.83 -0.63 -5.33
CA LEU A 51 -9.89 0.38 -5.20
C LEU A 51 -11.03 0.14 -6.21
N ASN A 52 -10.68 -0.08 -7.48
CA ASN A 52 -11.67 -0.34 -8.52
C ASN A 52 -12.46 -1.63 -8.26
N LYS A 53 -11.78 -2.70 -7.83
CA LYS A 53 -12.40 -4.01 -7.65
C LYS A 53 -13.24 -4.10 -6.38
N GLU A 54 -12.70 -3.66 -5.25
CA GLU A 54 -13.30 -3.89 -3.92
C GLU A 54 -14.24 -2.76 -3.50
N TYR A 55 -14.07 -1.56 -4.06
CA TYR A 55 -14.87 -0.37 -3.72
C TYR A 55 -15.61 0.23 -4.92
N ASN A 56 -15.60 -0.48 -6.06
CA ASN A 56 -16.23 -0.04 -7.31
C ASN A 56 -15.80 1.37 -7.75
N CYS A 57 -14.57 1.77 -7.42
CA CYS A 57 -13.99 3.00 -7.94
C CYS A 57 -13.82 2.89 -9.47
N LYS A 58 -13.87 4.03 -10.17
CA LYS A 58 -13.67 4.09 -11.62
C LYS A 58 -12.37 4.86 -11.93
N LEU A 59 -11.26 4.38 -11.38
CA LEU A 59 -9.95 5.00 -11.56
C LEU A 59 -9.26 4.45 -12.81
N VAL A 60 -8.50 5.30 -13.49
CA VAL A 60 -7.46 4.84 -14.42
C VAL A 60 -6.37 4.13 -13.61
N VAL A 61 -5.90 3.00 -14.11
CA VAL A 61 -4.85 2.20 -13.47
C VAL A 61 -3.51 2.52 -14.13
N ASP A 62 -2.88 3.60 -13.69
CA ASP A 62 -1.63 4.17 -14.24
C ASP A 62 -0.49 4.25 -13.22
N GLY A 63 -0.75 3.94 -11.95
CA GLY A 63 0.20 4.07 -10.85
C GLY A 63 0.44 5.50 -10.40
N LEU A 64 -0.37 6.47 -10.84
CA LEU A 64 -0.28 7.88 -10.44
C LEU A 64 -1.41 8.22 -9.45
N ILE A 65 -1.03 8.65 -8.23
CA ILE A 65 -2.00 9.08 -7.22
C ILE A 65 -2.34 10.55 -7.46
N GLY A 66 -3.23 10.81 -8.42
CA GLY A 66 -3.78 12.14 -8.71
C GLY A 66 -5.11 12.43 -7.98
N SER A 67 -5.75 13.55 -8.31
CA SER A 67 -6.96 14.03 -7.63
C SER A 67 -8.11 13.01 -7.59
N ALA A 68 -8.32 12.24 -8.67
CA ALA A 68 -9.35 11.19 -8.68
C ALA A 68 -9.06 10.08 -7.67
N SER A 69 -7.80 9.64 -7.57
CA SER A 69 -7.36 8.66 -6.57
C SER A 69 -7.53 9.21 -5.16
N ILE A 70 -7.19 10.47 -4.91
CA ILE A 70 -7.36 11.13 -3.61
C ILE A 70 -8.84 11.18 -3.20
N VAL A 71 -9.73 11.59 -4.09
CA VAL A 71 -11.18 11.63 -3.82
C VAL A 71 -11.69 10.23 -3.46
N ALA A 72 -11.31 9.21 -4.24
CA ALA A 72 -11.70 7.83 -3.97
C ALA A 72 -11.18 7.35 -2.60
N ILE A 73 -9.89 7.54 -2.32
CA ILE A 73 -9.25 7.14 -1.06
C ILE A 73 -9.93 7.79 0.14
N ASN A 74 -10.15 9.11 0.10
CA ASN A 74 -10.74 9.85 1.22
C ASN A 74 -12.25 9.59 1.40
N SER A 75 -12.92 8.99 0.40
CA SER A 75 -14.35 8.64 0.48
C SER A 75 -14.62 7.29 1.16
N ILE A 76 -13.59 6.46 1.35
CA ILE A 76 -13.70 5.13 1.93
C ILE A 76 -13.35 5.18 3.41
N ASP A 77 -14.06 4.40 4.23
CA ASP A 77 -13.70 4.22 5.64
C ASP A 77 -12.24 3.75 5.78
N ALA A 78 -11.50 4.41 6.67
CA ALA A 78 -10.07 4.22 6.73
C ALA A 78 -9.68 2.86 7.34
N ASP A 79 -10.43 2.31 8.29
CA ASP A 79 -10.13 0.97 8.83
C ASP A 79 -10.38 -0.10 7.77
N SER A 80 -11.54 -0.04 7.10
CA SER A 80 -11.89 -0.91 5.99
C SER A 80 -10.84 -0.89 4.88
N LEU A 81 -10.43 0.31 4.44
CA LEU A 81 -9.43 0.48 3.39
C LEU A 81 -8.06 -0.04 3.82
N PHE A 82 -7.67 0.18 5.07
CA PHE A 82 -6.39 -0.31 5.60
C PHE A 82 -6.36 -1.84 5.62
N GLN A 83 -7.36 -2.48 6.21
CA GLN A 83 -7.50 -3.95 6.26
C GLN A 83 -7.49 -4.56 4.86
N MET A 84 -8.23 -3.98 3.92
CA MET A 84 -8.23 -4.44 2.54
C MET A 84 -6.85 -4.30 1.89
N SER A 85 -6.13 -3.21 2.17
CA SER A 85 -4.76 -3.01 1.67
C SER A 85 -3.81 -4.09 2.19
N ILE A 86 -3.91 -4.46 3.47
CA ILE A 86 -3.12 -5.54 4.07
C ILE A 86 -3.44 -6.88 3.40
N LYS A 87 -4.72 -7.23 3.31
CA LYS A 87 -5.18 -8.48 2.67
C LYS A 87 -4.74 -8.58 1.21
N TYR A 88 -4.88 -7.50 0.45
CA TYR A 88 -4.51 -7.49 -0.96
C TYR A 88 -2.99 -7.64 -1.13
N ARG A 89 -2.19 -6.96 -0.30
CA ARG A 89 -0.73 -7.07 -0.32
C ARG A 89 -0.25 -8.47 0.09
N TYR A 90 -0.87 -9.07 1.11
CA TYR A 90 -0.63 -10.47 1.52
C TYR A 90 -0.82 -11.44 0.33
N ASN A 91 -1.97 -11.33 -0.34
CA ASN A 91 -2.29 -12.17 -1.51
C ASN A 91 -1.33 -11.94 -2.68
N ARG A 92 -0.90 -10.69 -2.93
CA ARG A 92 0.07 -10.37 -3.97
C ARG A 92 1.43 -11.03 -3.72
N PHE A 93 1.92 -11.06 -2.48
CA PHE A 93 3.19 -11.74 -2.18
C PHE A 93 3.14 -13.24 -2.49
N HIS A 94 2.04 -13.91 -2.14
CA HIS A 94 1.81 -15.31 -2.51
C HIS A 94 1.70 -15.50 -4.02
N GLN A 95 0.98 -14.60 -4.72
CA GLN A 95 0.85 -14.65 -6.18
C GLN A 95 2.20 -14.48 -6.88
N ILE A 96 3.05 -13.56 -6.43
CA ILE A 96 4.40 -13.35 -6.96
C ILE A 96 5.21 -14.64 -6.85
N CYS A 97 5.16 -15.33 -5.71
CA CYS A 97 5.88 -16.60 -5.51
C CYS A 97 5.28 -17.76 -6.33
N LYS A 98 3.98 -17.72 -6.63
CA LYS A 98 3.34 -18.69 -7.54
C LYS A 98 3.82 -18.48 -8.98
N GLN A 99 3.94 -17.23 -9.41
CA GLN A 99 4.39 -16.87 -10.76
C GLN A 99 5.91 -17.03 -10.94
N ASN A 100 6.68 -16.76 -9.88
CA ASN A 100 8.13 -16.90 -9.87
C ASN A 100 8.59 -17.58 -8.57
N PRO A 101 8.69 -18.93 -8.56
CA PRO A 101 9.05 -19.70 -7.37
C PRO A 101 10.41 -19.32 -6.74
N SER A 102 11.34 -18.71 -7.49
CA SER A 102 12.62 -18.23 -6.95
C SER A 102 12.44 -17.20 -5.83
N GLN A 103 11.32 -16.47 -5.84
CA GLN A 103 11.02 -15.42 -4.86
C GLN A 103 10.62 -15.95 -3.48
N LYS A 104 10.33 -17.25 -3.34
CA LYS A 104 9.93 -17.88 -2.07
C LYS A 104 10.93 -17.66 -0.95
N THR A 105 12.22 -17.50 -1.27
CA THR A 105 13.27 -17.19 -0.30
C THR A 105 13.00 -15.89 0.47
N PHE A 106 12.34 -14.91 -0.15
CA PHE A 106 12.03 -13.60 0.45
C PHE A 106 10.65 -13.53 1.13
N LEU A 107 9.75 -14.46 0.80
CA LEU A 107 8.34 -14.41 1.21
C LEU A 107 8.17 -14.29 2.73
N LYS A 108 8.93 -15.08 3.51
CA LYS A 108 8.88 -15.01 4.98
C LYS A 108 9.19 -13.60 5.49
N GLY A 109 10.20 -12.95 4.92
CA GLY A 109 10.58 -11.58 5.29
C GLY A 109 9.51 -10.56 4.92
N TRP A 110 8.91 -10.68 3.74
CA TRP A 110 7.83 -9.81 3.29
C TRP A 110 6.59 -9.92 4.19
N LEU A 111 6.19 -11.14 4.53
CA LEU A 111 5.06 -11.40 5.42
C LEU A 111 5.33 -10.92 6.85
N ASN A 112 6.55 -11.12 7.37
CA ASN A 112 6.92 -10.59 8.68
C ASN A 112 6.85 -9.07 8.74
N ARG A 113 7.33 -8.37 7.70
CA ARG A 113 7.23 -6.91 7.62
C ARG A 113 5.79 -6.43 7.51
N LEU A 114 4.96 -7.13 6.75
CA LEU A 114 3.54 -6.80 6.63
C LEU A 114 2.79 -7.02 7.94
N ARG A 115 3.09 -8.11 8.65
CA ARG A 115 2.55 -8.39 10.00
C ARG A 115 2.96 -7.33 11.01
N ASP A 116 4.23 -6.93 11.03
CA ASP A 116 4.72 -5.84 11.89
C ASP A 116 3.99 -4.54 11.58
N PHE A 117 3.83 -4.22 10.29
CA PHE A 117 3.09 -3.04 9.86
C PHE A 117 1.63 -3.09 10.37
N ALA A 118 0.91 -4.19 10.16
CA ALA A 118 -0.44 -4.36 10.70
C ALA A 118 -0.48 -4.19 12.22
N LYS A 119 0.46 -4.80 12.95
CA LYS A 119 0.58 -4.66 14.41
C LYS A 119 0.75 -3.21 14.85
N ARG A 120 1.62 -2.43 14.21
CA ARG A 120 1.86 -1.01 14.54
C ARG A 120 0.64 -0.13 14.30
N HIS A 121 -0.32 -0.59 13.49
CA HIS A 121 -1.57 0.10 13.21
C HIS A 121 -2.80 -0.52 13.91
N GLY A 122 -2.61 -1.44 14.86
CA GLY A 122 -3.70 -2.03 15.65
C GLY A 122 -4.47 -3.16 14.95
N GLU A 123 -3.95 -3.68 13.83
CA GLU A 123 -4.65 -4.62 12.93
C GLU A 123 -4.02 -6.03 12.95
N LEU A 124 -3.38 -6.40 14.06
CA LEU A 124 -2.71 -7.69 14.20
C LEU A 124 -3.71 -8.86 14.16
N ASP A 125 -4.86 -8.71 14.80
CA ASP A 125 -5.88 -9.77 14.86
C ASP A 125 -6.49 -10.02 13.48
N PHE A 126 -6.79 -8.95 12.73
CA PHE A 126 -7.19 -9.05 11.33
C PHE A 126 -6.13 -9.78 10.50
N TYR A 127 -4.85 -9.39 10.62
CA TYR A 127 -3.75 -10.02 9.89
C TYR A 127 -3.63 -11.52 10.19
N ASN A 128 -3.75 -11.92 11.46
CA ASN A 128 -3.63 -13.32 11.86
C ASN A 128 -4.78 -14.19 11.33
N GLY A 129 -5.89 -13.59 10.90
CA GLY A 129 -7.03 -14.27 10.29
C GLY A 129 -6.98 -14.41 8.75
N LEU A 130 -5.92 -13.93 8.10
CA LEU A 130 -5.70 -14.04 6.64
C LEU A 130 -5.15 -15.41 6.22
#